data_AF-A0A2D6HA39-F1
#
_entry.id   AF-A0A2D6HA39-F1
#
_cell.length_a   1.000
_cell.length_b   1.000
_cell.length_c   1.000
_cell.angle_alpha   90.00
_cell.angle_beta   90.00
_cell.angle_gamma   90.00
#
_symmetry.space_group_name_H-M   'P 1'
#
loop_
_entity.id
_entity.type
_entity.pdbx_description
1 polymer ?
#
loop_
_entity_poly.entity_id
_entity_poly.type
_entity_poly.pdbx_seq_one_letter_code
_entity_poly.pdbx_strand_id
1 'polypeptide(L)' 'MPNVTIDWNVGRTQEQKEKIAKIIEDALVNVGKAPRENVKITFKDNPVK' A
#
# COMPACT_ATOMS: atom_id res chain seq x y z
N MET A 1 11.70 5.84 -7.41
CA MET A 1 10.23 5.86 -7.40
C MET A 1 9.73 4.54 -6.81
N PRO A 2 9.38 4.49 -5.51
CA PRO A 2 8.92 3.27 -4.88
C PRO A 2 7.57 2.80 -5.45
N ASN A 3 7.51 1.53 -5.83
CA ASN A 3 6.28 0.87 -6.24
C ASN A 3 6.04 -0.35 -5.34
N VAL A 4 4.95 -0.34 -4.57
CA VAL A 4 4.59 -1.41 -3.65
C VAL A 4 3.30 -2.08 -4.12
N THR A 5 3.31 -3.40 -4.19
CA THR A 5 2.11 -4.20 -4.45
C THR A 5 1.84 -5.08 -3.24
N ILE A 6 0.62 -5.01 -2.72
CA ILE A 6 0.15 -5.86 -1.62
C ILE A 6 -0.76 -6.91 -2.24
N ASP A 7 -0.25 -8.14 -2.29
CA ASP A 7 -0.95 -9.31 -2.82
C ASP A 7 -1.51 -10.12 -1.63
N TRP A 8 -2.83 -10.25 -1.55
CA TRP A 8 -3.49 -10.90 -0.42
C TRP A 8 -4.88 -11.43 -0.77
N ASN A 9 -5.53 -12.14 0.15
CA ASN A 9 -6.91 -12.60 -0.03
C ASN A 9 -7.92 -11.44 0.07
N VAL A 10 -9.01 -11.51 -0.71
CA VAL A 10 -10.18 -10.63 -0.59
C VAL A 10 -10.72 -10.62 0.85
N GLY A 11 -11.38 -9.52 1.23
CA GLY A 11 -12.07 -9.41 2.52
C GLY A 11 -11.73 -8.18 3.37
N ARG A 12 -10.84 -7.29 2.89
CA ARG A 12 -10.58 -6.01 3.57
C ARG A 12 -11.54 -4.93 3.08
N THR A 13 -11.98 -4.09 4.00
CA THR A 13 -12.73 -2.88 3.68
C THR A 13 -11.82 -1.84 3.03
N GLN A 14 -12.43 -0.86 2.37
CA GLN A 14 -11.71 0.28 1.79
C GLN A 14 -10.95 1.07 2.87
N GLU A 15 -11.58 1.31 4.03
CA GLU A 15 -10.95 2.02 5.16
C GLU A 15 -9.69 1.29 5.67
N GLN A 16 -9.71 -0.05 5.73
CA GLN A 16 -8.54 -0.83 6.11
C GLN A 16 -7.38 -0.65 5.10
N LYS A 17 -7.70 -0.66 3.80
CA LYS A 17 -6.72 -0.44 2.74
C LYS A 17 -6.11 0.96 2.81
N GLU A 18 -6.92 1.98 3.06
CA GLU A 18 -6.45 3.36 3.20
C GLU A 18 -5.50 3.54 4.38
N LYS A 19 -5.84 2.96 5.55
CA LYS A 19 -4.95 2.98 6.72
C LYS A 19 -3.61 2.31 6.42
N ILE A 20 -3.64 1.15 5.76
CA ILE A 20 -2.43 0.42 5.37
C ILE A 20 -1.59 1.21 4.36
N ALA A 21 -2.24 1.79 3.34
CA ALA A 21 -1.57 2.60 2.33
C ALA A 21 -0.84 3.78 2.98
N LYS A 22 -1.50 4.51 3.89
CA LYS A 22 -0.91 5.64 4.60
C LYS A 22 0.32 5.23 5.42
N ILE A 23 0.25 4.13 6.15
CA ILE A 23 1.38 3.64 6.97
C ILE A 23 2.57 3.28 6.07
N ILE A 24 2.34 2.60 4.95
CA ILE A 24 3.39 2.23 4.00
C ILE A 24 3.98 3.46 3.31
N GLU A 25 3.14 4.39 2.87
CA GLU A 25 3.56 5.66 2.26
C GLU A 25 4.45 6.45 3.22
N ASP A 26 4.02 6.61 4.48
CA ASP A 26 4.79 7.30 5.52
C ASP A 26 6.13 6.61 5.79
N ALA A 27 6.19 5.28 5.77
CA ALA A 27 7.46 4.54 5.90
C ALA A 27 8.40 4.83 4.72
N LEU A 28 7.89 4.82 3.49
CA LEU A 28 8.67 5.09 2.29
C LEU A 28 9.18 6.54 2.22
N VAL A 29 8.37 7.50 2.66
CA VAL A 29 8.75 8.91 2.72
C VAL A 29 9.76 9.14 3.85
N ASN A 30 9.45 8.69 5.06
CA ASN A 30 10.25 9.05 6.24
C ASN A 30 11.55 8.26 6.35
N VAL A 31 11.51 6.96 6.07
CA VAL A 31 12.68 6.07 6.14
C VAL A 31 13.37 6.00 4.79
N GLY A 32 12.59 5.74 3.73
CA GLY A 32 13.12 5.61 2.38
C GLY A 32 13.51 6.93 1.70
N LYS A 33 13.19 8.08 2.32
CA LYS A 33 13.44 9.43 1.79
C LYS A 33 12.89 9.66 0.37
N ALA A 34 11.84 8.92 0.02
CA ALA A 34 11.18 9.10 -1.27
C ALA A 34 10.26 10.33 -1.24
N PRO A 35 10.23 11.15 -2.31
CA PRO A 35 9.18 12.17 -2.46
C PRO A 35 7.80 11.50 -2.45
N ARG A 36 6.84 12.13 -1.76
CA ARG A 36 5.53 11.54 -1.50
C ARG A 36 4.77 11.26 -2.80
N GLU A 37 4.82 12.21 -3.73
CA GLU A 37 4.26 12.14 -5.08
C GLU A 37 4.82 10.98 -5.94
N ASN A 38 5.96 10.42 -5.55
CA ASN A 38 6.63 9.33 -6.25
C ASN A 38 6.34 7.95 -5.65
N VAL A 39 5.48 7.85 -4.64
CA VAL A 39 5.09 6.57 -4.04
C VAL A 39 3.83 6.05 -4.70
N LYS A 40 3.89 4.82 -5.24
CA LYS A 40 2.73 4.11 -5.77
C LYS A 40 2.46 2.85 -4.95
N ILE A 41 1.23 2.69 -4.48
CA ILE A 41 0.78 1.51 -3.74
C ILE A 41 -0.40 0.89 -4.49
N THR A 42 -0.32 -0.41 -4.76
CA THR A 42 -1.38 -1.18 -5.44
C THR A 42 -1.83 -2.33 -4.54
N PHE A 43 -3.14 -2.52 -4.42
CA PHE A 43 -3.73 -3.67 -3.72
C PHE A 43 -4.22 -4.68 -4.76
N LYS A 44 -3.79 -5.93 -4.62
CA LYS A 44 -4.26 -7.06 -5.42
C LYS A 44 -5.00 -8.02 -4.51
N ASP A 45 -6.32 -8.00 -4.61
CA ASP A 45 -7.18 -8.93 -3.88
C ASP A 45 -7.38 -10.21 -4.69
N ASN A 46 -7.04 -11.35 -4.10
CA ASN A 46 -7.19 -12.66 -4.71
C ASN A 46 -8.39 -13.39 -4.09
N PRO A 47 -9.17 -14.12 -4.89
CA PRO A 47 -10.24 -14.96 -4.36
C PRO A 47 -9.67 -16.00 -3.39
N VAL A 48 -10.41 -16.26 -2.31
CA VAL A 48 -10.11 -17.40 -1.42
C VAL A 48 -10.54 -18.66 -2.15
N LYS A 49 -9.62 -19.63 -2.30
CA LYS A 49 -9.92 -20.96 -2.87
C LYS A 49 -10.75 -21.80 -1.91
#